data_AF-A0A662C5Y2-F1
#
_entry.id   AF-A0A662C5Y2-F1
#
_cell.length_a   1.000
_cell.length_b   1.000
_cell.length_c   1.000
_cell.angle_alpha   90.00
_cell.angle_beta   90.00
_cell.angle_gamma   90.00
#
_symmetry.space_group_name_H-M   'P 1'
#
loop_
_entity.id
_entity.type
_entity.pdbx_description
1 polymer ?
#
loop_
_entity_poly.entity_id
_entity_poly.type
_entity_poly.pdbx_seq_one_letter_code
_entity_poly.pdbx_strand_id
1 'polypeptide(L)'
;MKIMKIEKLLLSLIIIFLCGLPTNSQQLSDSSTFYSDERCDICINHFNQKLTQSILDEIDKVKNGNNWSTELDTLYPYARDAWNNAIYLVKQNFDNNDWANGRYQALDFSQFENWKDDPSLKNYQKFFLLLTEATLGPYPDKSLDMSEQIAWMEHADVVFKLDQFIETCFTNICEDTESAQIRRSLNPKKLPDNP
;
A
#
# COMPACT_ATOMS: atom_id res chain seq x y z
N MET A 1 -44.92 -13.34 -39.89
CA MET A 1 -43.46 -13.17 -40.06
C MET A 1 -43.23 -11.93 -40.93
N LYS A 2 -42.41 -10.97 -40.43
CA LYS A 2 -41.92 -9.71 -41.06
C LYS A 2 -43.00 -8.67 -41.44
N ILE A 3 -43.36 -7.74 -40.56
CA ILE A 3 -42.70 -6.45 -40.22
C ILE A 3 -42.76 -5.41 -41.36
N MET A 4 -43.65 -4.45 -41.16
CA MET A 4 -43.87 -3.20 -41.88
C MET A 4 -42.65 -2.27 -41.83
N LYS A 5 -42.33 -1.62 -42.96
CA LYS A 5 -41.52 -0.40 -43.00
C LYS A 5 -42.47 0.80 -42.98
N ILE A 6 -42.43 1.60 -41.91
CA ILE A 6 -43.06 2.91 -41.82
C ILE A 6 -41.95 3.94 -41.90
N GLU A 7 -41.98 4.75 -42.95
CA GLU A 7 -41.25 6.01 -43.08
C GLU A 7 -42.05 7.13 -42.38
N LYS A 8 -41.44 7.77 -41.38
CA LYS A 8 -41.80 9.10 -40.81
C LYS A 8 -40.48 9.68 -40.26
N LEU A 9 -39.85 10.72 -40.81
CA LEU A 9 -40.20 12.15 -40.88
C LEU A 9 -40.15 12.84 -39.51
N LEU A 10 -39.48 14.02 -39.48
CA LEU A 10 -39.26 15.03 -38.40
C LEU A 10 -37.84 14.95 -37.79
N LEU A 11 -36.85 15.84 -38.07
CA LEU A 11 -36.77 17.32 -38.16
C LEU A 11 -36.83 17.99 -36.78
N SER A 12 -35.79 18.79 -36.47
CA SER A 12 -35.60 19.78 -35.36
C SER A 12 -34.36 19.42 -34.49
N LEU A 13 -33.45 20.29 -34.04
CA LEU A 13 -33.26 21.75 -34.12
C LEU A 13 -31.87 22.00 -33.46
N ILE A 14 -30.86 22.59 -34.10
CA ILE A 14 -29.73 23.22 -33.38
C ILE A 14 -29.19 24.40 -34.22
N ILE A 15 -29.65 25.62 -33.93
CA ILE A 15 -28.84 26.86 -34.02
C ILE A 15 -29.46 27.82 -32.98
N ILE A 16 -28.67 28.40 -32.07
CA ILE A 16 -28.32 29.84 -31.92
C ILE A 16 -27.81 29.94 -30.46
N PHE A 17 -26.85 30.75 -29.98
CA PHE A 17 -25.85 31.72 -30.48
C PHE A 17 -25.37 32.40 -29.17
N LEU A 18 -24.09 32.70 -28.99
CA LEU A 18 -23.56 34.03 -28.61
C LEU A 18 -22.19 33.95 -27.97
N CYS A 19 -21.21 34.33 -28.78
CA CYS A 19 -19.96 34.95 -28.38
C CYS A 19 -20.23 36.22 -27.56
N GLY A 20 -19.47 36.39 -26.48
CA GLY A 20 -19.26 37.66 -25.80
C GLY A 20 -17.87 37.66 -25.18
N LEU A 21 -16.87 38.13 -25.95
CA LEU A 21 -15.60 38.60 -25.39
C LEU A 21 -15.78 40.06 -24.93
N PRO A 22 -15.00 40.48 -23.94
CA PRO A 22 -13.96 41.44 -24.30
C PRO A 22 -12.56 41.03 -23.83
N THR A 23 -11.61 41.62 -24.55
CA THR A 23 -10.17 41.42 -24.62
C THR A 23 -9.35 42.00 -23.46
N ASN A 24 -8.16 41.40 -23.32
CA ASN A 24 -6.88 41.95 -22.82
C ASN A 24 -6.63 42.01 -21.30
N SER A 25 -5.81 41.06 -20.83
CA SER A 25 -4.44 41.36 -20.42
C SER A 25 -3.66 40.05 -20.30
N GLN A 26 -2.48 40.00 -20.94
CA GLN A 26 -1.48 38.97 -20.70
C GLN A 26 -1.19 38.88 -19.20
N GLN A 27 -1.46 37.72 -18.62
CA GLN A 27 -0.66 37.20 -17.54
C GLN A 27 -0.24 35.82 -18.01
N LEU A 28 1.07 35.65 -18.21
CA LEU A 28 1.70 34.33 -18.29
C LEU A 28 1.27 33.58 -17.02
N SER A 29 0.20 32.80 -17.10
CA SER A 29 0.00 31.73 -16.14
C SER A 29 1.06 30.70 -16.49
N ASP A 30 2.07 30.63 -15.64
CA ASP A 30 3.16 29.68 -15.73
C ASP A 30 2.66 28.33 -16.24
N SER A 31 3.20 27.97 -17.39
CA SER A 31 3.28 26.61 -17.86
C SER A 31 4.12 25.82 -16.85
N SER A 32 3.50 25.35 -15.77
CA SER A 32 4.01 24.21 -15.02
C SER A 32 3.05 23.05 -15.27
N THR A 33 3.22 22.39 -16.41
CA THR A 33 2.87 20.97 -16.53
C THR A 33 3.70 20.21 -15.50
N PHE A 34 3.22 20.15 -14.25
CA PHE A 34 3.66 19.19 -13.26
C PHE A 34 3.04 17.86 -13.67
N TYR A 35 3.77 17.13 -14.52
CA TYR A 35 3.65 15.68 -14.54
C TYR A 35 5.05 15.14 -14.31
N SER A 36 5.45 15.18 -13.03
CA SER A 36 6.12 14.03 -12.43
C SER A 36 5.29 12.79 -12.77
N ASP A 37 5.94 11.66 -13.01
CA ASP A 37 5.28 10.41 -13.37
C ASP A 37 4.05 10.17 -12.46
N GLU A 38 2.83 10.21 -13.02
CA GLU A 38 1.57 10.04 -12.27
C GLU A 38 1.58 8.72 -11.47
N ARG A 39 2.32 7.72 -11.97
CA ARG A 39 2.52 6.44 -11.29
C ARG A 39 3.38 6.60 -10.03
N CYS A 40 4.37 7.49 -10.07
CA CYS A 40 5.17 7.81 -8.89
C CYS A 40 4.33 8.55 -7.83
N ASP A 41 3.43 9.44 -8.23
CA ASP A 41 2.49 10.08 -7.30
C ASP A 41 1.51 9.08 -6.68
N ILE A 42 1.05 8.07 -7.44
CA ILE A 42 0.27 6.95 -6.92
C ILE A 42 1.08 6.17 -5.87
N CYS A 43 2.35 5.90 -6.14
CA CYS A 43 3.24 5.24 -5.20
C CYS A 43 3.44 6.04 -3.91
N ILE A 44 3.72 7.34 -3.99
CA ILE A 44 3.83 8.22 -2.82
C ILE A 44 2.54 8.21 -2.01
N ASN A 45 1.38 8.31 -2.66
CA ASN A 45 0.08 8.25 -2.00
C ASN A 45 -0.18 6.89 -1.32
N HIS A 46 0.18 5.79 -1.98
CA HIS A 46 0.05 4.46 -1.42
C HIS A 46 0.92 4.30 -0.16
N PHE A 47 2.18 4.71 -0.23
CA PHE A 47 3.09 4.69 0.91
C PHE A 47 2.57 5.55 2.07
N ASN A 48 2.06 6.75 1.75
CA ASN A 48 1.59 7.70 2.76
C ASN A 48 0.31 7.26 3.46
N GLN A 49 -0.62 6.63 2.74
CA GLN A 49 -1.99 6.44 3.23
C GLN A 49 -2.47 5.00 3.25
N LYS A 50 -1.96 4.12 2.38
CA LYS A 50 -2.53 2.78 2.16
C LYS A 50 -1.72 1.67 2.81
N LEU A 51 -0.39 1.77 2.80
CA LEU A 51 0.48 0.70 3.29
C LEU A 51 0.25 0.39 4.78
N THR A 52 0.25 1.41 5.64
CA THR A 52 -0.11 1.22 7.07
C THR A 52 -1.60 0.95 7.26
N GLN A 53 -2.45 1.48 6.37
CA GLN A 53 -3.90 1.26 6.49
C GLN A 53 -4.28 -0.21 6.30
N SER A 54 -3.60 -0.96 5.43
CA SER A 54 -3.90 -2.39 5.29
C SER A 54 -3.68 -3.17 6.60
N ILE A 55 -2.63 -2.83 7.35
CA ILE A 55 -2.37 -3.43 8.67
C ILE A 55 -3.48 -3.03 9.67
N LEU A 56 -3.91 -1.77 9.65
CA LEU A 56 -5.02 -1.30 10.50
C LEU A 56 -6.33 -2.00 10.16
N ASP A 57 -6.62 -2.20 8.87
CA ASP A 57 -7.82 -2.90 8.41
C ASP A 57 -7.81 -4.37 8.88
N GLU A 58 -6.64 -5.03 8.87
CA GLU A 58 -6.45 -6.38 9.43
C GLU A 58 -6.67 -6.40 10.95
N ILE A 59 -6.10 -5.45 11.69
CA ILE A 59 -6.30 -5.30 13.15
C ILE A 59 -7.80 -5.10 13.46
N ASP A 60 -8.45 -4.18 12.76
CA ASP A 60 -9.88 -3.89 12.93
C ASP A 60 -10.74 -5.12 12.62
N LYS A 61 -10.40 -5.87 11.56
CA LYS A 61 -11.09 -7.11 11.21
C LYS A 61 -10.97 -8.15 12.33
N VAL A 62 -9.78 -8.34 12.90
CA VAL A 62 -9.55 -9.32 13.97
C VAL A 62 -10.24 -8.90 15.28
N LYS A 63 -10.17 -7.61 15.64
CA LYS A 63 -10.84 -7.06 16.83
C LYS A 63 -12.36 -7.18 16.73
N ASN A 64 -12.94 -6.77 15.61
CA ASN A 64 -14.38 -6.83 15.40
C ASN A 64 -14.90 -8.28 15.21
N GLY A 65 -14.02 -9.19 14.80
CA GLY A 65 -14.31 -10.62 14.67
C GLY A 65 -14.23 -11.43 15.97
N ASN A 66 -13.90 -10.81 17.12
CA ASN A 66 -13.60 -11.48 18.39
C ASN A 66 -12.45 -12.50 18.33
N ASN A 67 -11.53 -12.35 17.37
CA ASN A 67 -10.33 -13.19 17.25
C ASN A 67 -9.08 -12.53 17.86
N TRP A 68 -9.25 -11.35 18.49
CA TRP A 68 -8.18 -10.63 19.14
C TRP A 68 -7.80 -11.28 20.46
N SER A 69 -6.56 -11.76 20.57
CA SER A 69 -6.05 -12.47 21.73
C SER A 69 -5.23 -11.56 22.66
N THR A 70 -5.07 -11.97 23.92
CA THR A 70 -4.17 -11.29 24.88
C THR A 70 -2.72 -11.25 24.39
N GLU A 71 -2.32 -12.24 23.59
CA GLU A 71 -0.99 -12.28 23.00
C GLU A 71 -0.80 -11.20 21.92
N LEU A 72 -1.83 -10.95 21.09
CA LEU A 72 -1.83 -9.83 20.14
C LEU A 72 -1.72 -8.47 20.85
N ASP A 73 -2.46 -8.27 21.95
CA ASP A 73 -2.33 -7.07 22.79
C ASP A 73 -0.91 -6.89 23.32
N THR A 74 -0.30 -7.97 23.79
CA THR A 74 1.04 -7.95 24.39
C THR A 74 2.12 -7.66 23.35
N LEU A 75 1.96 -8.20 22.14
CA LEU A 75 2.96 -8.07 21.08
C LEU A 75 2.79 -6.79 20.23
N TYR A 76 1.59 -6.18 20.23
CA TYR A 76 1.29 -4.99 19.42
C TYR A 76 2.30 -3.84 19.59
N PRO A 77 2.72 -3.43 20.81
CA PRO A 77 3.68 -2.33 20.95
C PRO A 77 5.00 -2.58 20.20
N TYR A 78 5.48 -3.83 20.18
CA TYR A 78 6.68 -4.21 19.45
C TYR A 78 6.50 -4.10 17.93
N ALA A 79 5.33 -4.51 17.43
CA ALA A 79 4.99 -4.38 16.01
C ALA A 79 4.82 -2.93 15.57
N ARG A 80 4.12 -2.12 16.38
CA ARG A 80 3.97 -0.68 16.18
C ARG A 80 5.33 0.01 16.07
N ASP A 81 6.20 -0.21 17.05
CA ASP A 81 7.49 0.46 17.10
C ASP A 81 8.39 0.02 15.95
N ALA A 82 8.40 -1.28 15.62
CA ALA A 82 9.13 -1.80 14.47
C ALA A 82 8.62 -1.21 13.15
N TRP A 83 7.31 -1.27 12.88
CA TRP A 83 6.74 -0.75 11.64
C TRP A 83 6.95 0.76 11.49
N ASN A 84 6.69 1.53 12.55
CA ASN A 84 6.85 2.98 12.53
C ASN A 84 8.31 3.41 12.34
N ASN A 85 9.27 2.63 12.86
CA ASN A 85 10.69 2.83 12.57
C ASN A 85 11.03 2.45 11.12
N ALA A 86 10.48 1.36 10.58
CA ALA A 86 10.69 0.93 9.20
C ALA A 86 10.31 2.01 8.18
N ILE A 87 9.06 2.48 8.23
CA ILE A 87 8.56 3.51 7.30
C ILE A 87 9.28 4.86 7.50
N TYR A 88 9.76 5.14 8.70
CA TYR A 88 10.60 6.31 8.98
C TYR A 88 11.98 6.20 8.31
N LEU A 89 12.63 5.05 8.40
CA LEU A 89 13.93 4.82 7.75
C LEU A 89 13.84 4.93 6.23
N VAL A 90 12.77 4.40 5.63
CA VAL A 90 12.51 4.56 4.18
C VAL A 90 12.41 6.04 3.82
N LYS A 91 11.66 6.82 4.60
CA LYS A 91 11.57 8.26 4.40
C LYS A 91 12.93 8.96 4.52
N GLN A 92 13.75 8.63 5.52
CA GLN A 92 15.03 9.31 5.74
C GLN A 92 16.10 8.94 4.71
N ASN A 93 16.17 7.66 4.32
CA ASN A 93 17.29 7.10 3.55
C ASN A 93 16.97 6.94 2.05
N PHE A 94 15.87 7.51 1.59
CA PHE A 94 15.43 7.41 0.19
C PHE A 94 16.53 7.77 -0.82
N ASP A 95 17.30 8.84 -0.54
CA ASP A 95 18.29 9.40 -1.47
C ASP A 95 19.54 8.53 -1.67
N ASN A 96 19.85 7.59 -0.77
CA ASN A 96 21.15 6.93 -0.78
C ASN A 96 21.10 5.51 -1.39
N ASN A 97 19.95 5.03 -1.88
CA ASN A 97 19.69 3.59 -2.11
C ASN A 97 20.01 2.71 -0.87
N ASP A 98 20.22 3.35 0.27
CA ASP A 98 20.78 2.80 1.51
C ASP A 98 19.66 2.34 2.45
N TRP A 99 18.42 2.45 1.99
CA TRP A 99 17.28 1.78 2.61
C TRP A 99 17.53 0.27 2.76
N ALA A 100 18.37 -0.31 1.89
CA ALA A 100 18.79 -1.71 1.97
C ALA A 100 19.64 -2.04 3.22
N ASN A 101 20.32 -1.07 3.83
CA ASN A 101 21.19 -1.27 5.00
C ASN A 101 20.44 -1.20 6.35
N GLY A 102 19.15 -0.86 6.33
CA GLY A 102 18.28 -0.85 7.52
C GLY A 102 17.25 -1.99 7.56
N ARG A 103 17.36 -2.98 6.66
CA ARG A 103 16.33 -4.02 6.49
C ARG A 103 16.06 -4.77 7.80
N TYR A 104 14.78 -4.91 8.11
CA TYR A 104 14.35 -5.99 8.98
C TYR A 104 14.71 -7.32 8.31
N GLN A 105 14.99 -8.33 9.10
CA GLN A 105 15.24 -9.65 8.52
C GLN A 105 13.91 -10.18 7.99
N ALA A 106 13.84 -10.41 6.68
CA ALA A 106 12.75 -11.17 6.08
C ALA A 106 12.63 -12.52 6.79
N LEU A 107 11.42 -13.00 6.94
CA LEU A 107 11.19 -14.32 7.53
C LEU A 107 11.73 -15.39 6.58
N ASP A 108 12.38 -16.39 7.16
CA ASP A 108 12.70 -17.59 6.38
C ASP A 108 11.41 -18.41 6.22
N PHE A 109 11.10 -18.74 4.98
CA PHE A 109 9.97 -19.60 4.58
C PHE A 109 9.95 -20.93 5.35
N SER A 110 11.09 -21.42 5.82
CA SER A 110 11.16 -22.63 6.65
C SER A 110 10.58 -22.46 8.07
N GLN A 111 10.43 -21.23 8.57
CA GLN A 111 10.01 -20.95 9.95
C GLN A 111 8.50 -21.06 10.14
N PHE A 112 7.70 -21.02 9.08
CA PHE A 112 6.23 -20.88 9.15
C PHE A 112 5.48 -22.13 9.62
N GLU A 113 6.07 -23.33 9.55
CA GLU A 113 5.40 -24.55 10.03
C GLU A 113 5.34 -24.62 11.57
N ASN A 114 6.35 -24.08 12.26
CA ASN A 114 6.48 -24.17 13.73
C ASN A 114 6.83 -22.81 14.38
N TRP A 115 6.43 -21.72 13.74
CA TRP A 115 6.87 -20.37 14.12
C TRP A 115 6.52 -19.99 15.57
N LYS A 116 5.45 -20.57 16.15
CA LYS A 116 5.03 -20.28 17.53
C LYS A 116 6.11 -20.61 18.55
N ASP A 117 6.82 -21.72 18.35
CA ASP A 117 7.86 -22.22 19.23
C ASP A 117 9.26 -21.75 18.85
N ASP A 118 9.41 -20.98 17.76
CA ASP A 118 10.71 -20.51 17.29
C ASP A 118 11.25 -19.39 18.21
N PRO A 119 12.36 -19.63 18.93
CA PRO A 119 12.97 -18.62 19.81
C PRO A 119 13.75 -17.55 19.05
N SER A 120 14.06 -17.78 17.77
CA SER A 120 14.78 -16.82 16.92
C SER A 120 13.87 -15.69 16.40
N LEU A 121 12.55 -15.91 16.39
CA LEU A 121 11.59 -14.92 15.95
C LEU A 121 11.44 -13.78 16.96
N LYS A 122 11.56 -12.56 16.45
CA LYS A 122 11.36 -11.33 17.22
C LYS A 122 9.87 -11.12 17.50
N ASN A 123 9.56 -10.43 18.60
CA ASN A 123 8.17 -10.17 19.01
C ASN A 123 7.30 -9.51 17.93
N TYR A 124 7.85 -8.58 17.14
CA TYR A 124 7.10 -7.98 16.03
C TYR A 124 6.76 -9.00 14.93
N GLN A 125 7.65 -9.95 14.65
CA GLN A 125 7.40 -11.01 13.66
C GLN A 125 6.28 -11.92 14.16
N LYS A 126 6.35 -12.32 15.43
CA LYS A 126 5.29 -13.11 16.07
C LYS A 126 3.93 -12.40 16.02
N PHE A 127 3.90 -11.08 16.21
CA PHE A 127 2.66 -10.31 16.06
C PHE A 127 2.05 -10.44 14.67
N PHE A 128 2.82 -10.22 13.59
CA PHE A 128 2.27 -10.26 12.24
C PHE A 128 1.89 -11.67 11.79
N LEU A 129 2.60 -12.70 12.27
CA LEU A 129 2.22 -14.10 12.11
C LEU A 129 0.87 -14.39 12.81
N LEU A 130 0.69 -13.95 14.06
CA LEU A 130 -0.57 -14.09 14.78
C LEU A 130 -1.71 -13.31 14.12
N LEU A 131 -1.44 -12.08 13.68
CA LEU A 131 -2.45 -11.24 13.03
C LEU A 131 -2.93 -11.89 11.73
N THR A 132 -1.99 -12.46 10.95
CA THR A 132 -2.29 -13.21 9.74
C THR A 132 -3.10 -14.46 10.05
N GLU A 133 -2.69 -15.24 11.06
CA GLU A 133 -3.42 -16.44 11.49
C GLU A 133 -4.86 -16.10 11.91
N ALA A 134 -5.05 -15.02 12.68
CA ALA A 134 -6.37 -14.56 13.10
C ALA A 134 -7.23 -14.01 11.93
N THR A 135 -6.59 -13.59 10.83
CA THR A 135 -7.22 -12.97 9.66
C THR A 135 -7.58 -13.98 8.56
N LEU A 136 -6.69 -14.95 8.31
CA LEU A 136 -6.76 -15.90 7.19
C LEU A 136 -6.93 -17.36 7.65
N GLY A 137 -6.73 -17.65 8.93
CA GLY A 137 -6.62 -19.01 9.46
C GLY A 137 -5.15 -19.46 9.60
N PRO A 138 -4.92 -20.66 10.15
CA PRO A 138 -3.57 -21.20 10.38
C PRO A 138 -2.77 -21.31 9.08
N TYR A 139 -1.44 -21.32 9.21
CA TYR A 139 -0.56 -21.59 8.08
C TYR A 139 -0.96 -22.92 7.41
N PRO A 140 -1.20 -22.95 6.09
CA PRO A 140 -1.71 -24.12 5.39
C PRO A 140 -0.60 -25.16 5.11
N ASP A 141 0.02 -25.67 6.17
CA ASP A 141 1.13 -26.65 6.16
C ASP A 141 0.85 -27.92 5.33
N LYS A 142 -0.42 -28.30 5.23
CA LYS A 142 -0.90 -29.48 4.50
C LYS A 142 -1.42 -29.18 3.11
N SER A 143 -1.49 -27.92 2.70
CA SER A 143 -1.99 -27.57 1.36
C SER A 143 -0.98 -28.02 0.31
N LEU A 144 -1.47 -28.67 -0.75
CA LEU A 144 -0.65 -28.95 -1.94
C LEU A 144 -0.56 -27.74 -2.87
N ASP A 145 -1.36 -26.70 -2.60
CA ASP A 145 -1.31 -25.45 -3.35
C ASP A 145 -0.20 -24.55 -2.77
N MET A 146 0.95 -24.56 -3.43
CA MET A 146 2.07 -23.70 -3.05
C MET A 146 1.72 -22.22 -3.14
N SER A 147 0.79 -21.82 -4.02
CA SER A 147 0.37 -20.42 -4.13
C SER A 147 -0.42 -19.97 -2.90
N GLU A 148 -1.22 -20.85 -2.30
CA GLU A 148 -1.92 -20.58 -1.05
C GLU A 148 -0.93 -20.37 0.11
N GLN A 149 0.07 -21.25 0.22
CA GLN A 149 1.14 -21.11 1.22
C GLN A 149 1.90 -19.80 1.04
N ILE A 150 2.33 -19.49 -0.19
CA ILE A 150 3.06 -18.25 -0.51
C ILE A 150 2.21 -17.03 -0.18
N ALA A 151 0.94 -17.00 -0.58
CA ALA A 151 0.05 -15.87 -0.29
C ALA A 151 -0.11 -15.65 1.23
N TRP A 152 -0.19 -16.72 2.02
CA TRP A 152 -0.22 -16.61 3.48
C TRP A 152 1.09 -16.02 4.02
N MET A 153 2.25 -16.50 3.56
CA MET A 153 3.57 -16.04 4.00
C MET A 153 3.83 -14.58 3.62
N GLU A 154 3.48 -14.18 2.40
CA GLU A 154 3.52 -12.79 1.96
C GLU A 154 2.62 -11.91 2.82
N HIS A 155 1.49 -12.43 3.30
CA HIS A 155 0.62 -11.69 4.21
C HIS A 155 1.27 -11.45 5.58
N ALA A 156 1.93 -12.48 6.12
CA ALA A 156 2.58 -12.43 7.43
C ALA A 156 3.91 -11.67 7.44
N ASP A 157 4.68 -11.69 6.35
CA ASP A 157 5.95 -11.00 6.27
C ASP A 157 5.79 -9.54 5.80
N VAL A 158 5.56 -8.65 6.77
CA VAL A 158 5.48 -7.21 6.51
C VAL A 158 6.77 -6.60 5.97
N VAL A 159 7.92 -7.25 6.19
CA VAL A 159 9.21 -6.80 5.65
C VAL A 159 9.23 -7.06 4.16
N PHE A 160 8.86 -8.28 3.76
CA PHE A 160 8.71 -8.64 2.34
C PHE A 160 7.74 -7.70 1.63
N LYS A 161 6.57 -7.41 2.24
CA LYS A 161 5.59 -6.44 1.70
C LYS A 161 6.21 -5.05 1.47
N LEU A 162 6.96 -4.54 2.46
CA LEU A 162 7.57 -3.22 2.39
C LEU A 162 8.71 -3.18 1.34
N ASP A 163 9.55 -4.21 1.29
CA ASP A 163 10.65 -4.31 0.32
C ASP A 163 10.12 -4.40 -1.12
N GLN A 164 9.13 -5.25 -1.37
CA GLN A 164 8.45 -5.37 -2.68
C GLN A 164 7.82 -4.04 -3.10
N PHE A 165 7.19 -3.34 -2.15
CA PHE A 165 6.64 -2.02 -2.40
C PHE A 165 7.74 -1.04 -2.81
N ILE A 166 8.84 -0.94 -2.06
CA ILE A 166 9.94 -0.01 -2.38
C ILE A 166 10.55 -0.33 -3.74
N GLU A 167 10.84 -1.60 -4.01
CA GLU A 167 11.43 -2.02 -5.29
C GLU A 167 10.50 -1.68 -6.46
N THR A 168 9.22 -2.05 -6.37
CA THR A 168 8.25 -1.78 -7.44
C THR A 168 7.98 -0.30 -7.61
N CYS A 169 7.71 0.41 -6.52
CA CYS A 169 7.23 1.78 -6.59
C CYS A 169 8.37 2.79 -6.71
N PHE A 170 9.40 2.64 -5.89
CA PHE A 170 10.42 3.66 -5.80
C PHE A 170 11.63 3.40 -6.69
N THR A 171 12.05 2.14 -6.81
CA THR A 171 13.16 1.80 -7.71
C THR A 171 12.72 1.76 -9.17
N ASN A 172 11.56 1.14 -9.48
CA ASN A 172 11.16 0.91 -10.87
C ASN A 172 10.20 1.96 -11.44
N ILE A 173 9.32 2.53 -10.63
CA ILE A 173 8.31 3.50 -11.10
C ILE A 173 8.78 4.95 -10.91
N CYS A 174 9.38 5.27 -9.77
CA CYS A 174 9.84 6.62 -9.46
C CYS A 174 11.29 6.91 -9.89
N GLU A 175 11.94 6.02 -10.67
CA GLU A 175 13.38 6.06 -10.97
C GLU A 175 13.85 7.45 -11.48
N ASP A 176 13.09 8.05 -12.40
CA ASP A 176 13.43 9.32 -13.05
C ASP A 176 13.07 10.56 -12.22
N THR A 177 12.43 10.39 -11.05
CA THR A 177 12.02 11.50 -10.19
C THR A 177 13.09 11.81 -9.15
N GLU A 178 13.42 13.09 -8.96
CA GLU A 178 14.44 13.50 -7.99
C GLU A 178 14.14 12.96 -6.59
N SER A 179 15.10 12.23 -6.01
CA SER A 179 14.95 11.61 -4.69
C SER A 179 14.61 12.63 -3.59
N ALA A 180 15.17 13.84 -3.68
CA ALA A 180 14.88 14.93 -2.77
C ALA A 180 13.42 15.43 -2.88
N GLN A 181 12.79 15.33 -4.05
CA GLN A 181 11.37 15.64 -4.23
C GLN A 181 10.50 14.53 -3.62
N ILE A 182 10.81 13.26 -3.89
CA ILE A 182 10.09 12.12 -3.32
C ILE A 182 10.12 12.18 -1.80
N ARG A 183 11.32 12.31 -1.20
CA ARG A 183 11.49 12.39 0.26
C ARG A 183 10.64 13.47 0.92
N ARG A 184 10.55 14.66 0.30
CA ARG A 184 9.73 15.78 0.80
C ARG A 184 8.23 15.46 0.78
N SER A 185 7.80 14.65 -0.17
CA SER A 185 6.42 14.20 -0.32
C SER A 185 6.07 12.98 0.55
N LEU A 186 7.07 12.24 1.07
CA LEU A 186 6.83 11.12 1.99
C LEU A 186 6.38 11.60 3.38
N ASN A 187 5.16 11.22 3.74
CA ASN A 187 4.53 11.44 5.03
C ASN A 187 3.73 10.18 5.43
N PRO A 188 4.43 9.08 5.77
CA PRO A 188 3.79 7.80 6.06
C PRO A 188 2.90 7.87 7.28
N LYS A 189 1.68 7.33 7.15
CA LYS A 189 0.80 7.05 8.28
C LYS A 189 1.46 6.06 9.23
N LYS A 190 1.38 6.33 10.52
CA LYS A 190 1.92 5.47 11.59
C LYS A 190 0.85 4.55 12.16
N LEU A 191 1.27 3.42 12.70
CA LEU A 191 0.45 2.64 13.62
C LEU A 191 0.24 3.46 14.91
N PRO A 192 -0.99 3.54 15.44
CA PRO A 192 -1.37 4.30 16.63
C PRO A 192 -0.84 3.68 17.92
N ASP A 193 -0.87 4.44 19.03
CA ASP A 193 -0.37 3.96 20.32
C ASP A 193 -1.14 2.74 20.85
N ASN A 194 -2.45 2.70 20.59
CA ASN A 194 -3.33 1.60 20.91
C ASN A 194 -3.83 0.95 19.62
N PRO A 195 -3.88 -0.39 19.56
CA PRO A 195 -4.49 -1.10 18.44
C PRO A 195 -5.99 -0.85 18.39
#